data_AF-A0A952QK24-F1
#
_entry.id   AF-A0A952QK24-F1
#
_cell.length_a   1.000
_cell.length_b   1.000
_cell.length_c   1.000
_cell.angle_alpha   90.00
_cell.angle_beta   90.00
_cell.angle_gamma   90.00
#
_symmetry.space_group_name_H-M   'P 1'
#
loop_
_entity.id
_entity.type
_entity.pdbx_description
1 polymer ?
#
loop_
_entity_poly.entity_id
_entity_poly.type
_entity_poly.pdbx_seq_one_letter_code
_entity_poly.pdbx_strand_id
1 'polypeptide(L)'
;MKFSLSDAPIAAEPITHDEAGGFVVFEGKVRNHAEGRSVVGLEYEAYPEMALSKGEALVEEAIERFGLSEARVIHRVGQLAIGDTAVVVQTASAHRREAFEACEWIMDQLKWRVPIWKRETYASGVAEWVVPGEAASSRVDDEMFARQMQLPEVGPEGQAALAGARVLLVGVGGLAAGSLPSLVGSGIGTLGLVDADLVELSNLHRQTLFAASDIGRMKVERAAVSARRLRPQLSVQAFPVRLAEGNAEQLVYGYDWIVDGTDSLSTKLLLDRVCQQLGRPLVTASVHQFEGQLMTIRPGGPRLADLFPEPPPDHCVGTCAQSGVLGVVPSLMGVLQANEVIKGILGLPVLDDKLLLFDFRNLEATTIRRRSSGELSSGGSVWDVDATSINLESFELVDIREPSETPVLTRPHRRMPMSECYEGEWQRPTLFVCASGRRSYRLVADLRARGVRDVFSLQGGVECLERD
;
A
#
# COMPACT_ATOMS: atom_id res chain seq x y z
N MET A 1 12.18 -38.38 -11.46
CA MET A 1 12.18 -37.39 -10.36
C MET A 1 12.29 -36.02 -10.99
N LYS A 2 11.50 -35.07 -10.52
CA LYS A 2 11.47 -33.71 -11.06
C LYS A 2 12.63 -32.87 -10.49
N PHE A 3 13.07 -33.19 -9.27
CA PHE A 3 14.24 -32.61 -8.63
C PHE A 3 15.25 -33.71 -8.24
N SER A 4 16.56 -33.47 -8.43
CA SER A 4 17.61 -34.38 -7.96
C SER A 4 18.89 -33.66 -7.54
N LEU A 5 19.66 -34.35 -6.68
CA LEU A 5 21.02 -33.97 -6.31
C LEU A 5 22.02 -34.90 -6.99
N SER A 6 23.15 -34.37 -7.44
CA SER A 6 24.25 -35.13 -8.06
C SER A 6 25.58 -34.76 -7.41
N ASP A 7 26.39 -35.75 -7.04
CA ASP A 7 27.79 -35.54 -6.63
C ASP A 7 28.76 -35.58 -7.84
N ALA A 8 28.33 -36.17 -8.95
CA ALA A 8 29.03 -36.19 -10.22
C ALA A 8 28.71 -34.98 -11.12
N PRO A 9 29.55 -34.67 -12.13
CA PRO A 9 29.24 -33.67 -13.15
C PRO A 9 27.87 -33.90 -13.79
N ILE A 10 27.10 -32.83 -13.92
CA ILE A 10 25.74 -32.92 -14.46
C ILE A 10 25.82 -33.17 -15.97
N ALA A 11 25.45 -34.39 -16.39
CA ALA A 11 25.15 -34.73 -17.78
C ALA A 11 23.62 -34.76 -17.95
N ALA A 12 23.03 -33.59 -18.16
CA ALA A 12 21.59 -33.48 -18.32
C ALA A 12 21.24 -33.48 -19.81
N GLU A 13 20.58 -34.54 -20.27
CA GLU A 13 19.93 -34.51 -21.58
C GLU A 13 18.77 -33.50 -21.54
N PRO A 14 18.57 -32.69 -22.59
CA PRO A 14 17.41 -31.83 -22.70
C PRO A 14 16.12 -32.65 -22.63
N ILE A 15 15.16 -32.21 -21.83
CA ILE A 15 13.80 -32.76 -21.84
C ILE A 15 13.21 -32.62 -23.24
N THR A 16 12.57 -33.67 -23.71
CA THR A 16 11.85 -33.71 -24.99
C THR A 16 10.40 -34.07 -24.71
N HIS A 17 9.48 -33.33 -25.33
CA HIS A 17 8.05 -33.54 -25.16
C HIS A 17 7.31 -33.16 -26.45
N ASP A 18 6.54 -34.10 -27.01
CA ASP A 18 5.96 -33.96 -28.35
C ASP A 18 4.95 -32.79 -28.47
N GLU A 19 4.35 -32.38 -27.36
CA GLU A 19 3.38 -31.27 -27.30
C GLU A 19 4.00 -29.91 -26.92
N ALA A 20 5.30 -29.87 -26.62
CA ALA A 20 5.95 -28.63 -26.20
C ALA A 20 6.47 -27.83 -27.41
N GLY A 21 6.04 -26.57 -27.52
CA GLY A 21 6.55 -25.61 -28.51
C GLY A 21 7.66 -24.71 -27.98
N GLY A 22 7.99 -24.83 -26.69
CA GLY A 22 9.03 -24.06 -26.01
C GLY A 22 9.83 -24.93 -25.05
N PHE A 23 11.15 -24.93 -25.22
CA PHE A 23 12.11 -25.60 -24.35
C PHE A 23 13.15 -24.60 -23.87
N VAL A 24 13.36 -24.54 -22.56
CA VAL A 24 14.38 -23.68 -21.96
C VAL A 24 15.26 -24.54 -21.06
N VAL A 25 16.57 -24.40 -21.25
CA VAL A 25 17.58 -24.98 -20.39
C VAL A 25 18.44 -23.85 -19.85
N PHE A 26 18.55 -23.78 -18.54
CA PHE A 26 19.45 -22.90 -17.82
C PHE A 26 20.55 -23.71 -17.15
N GLU A 27 21.80 -23.28 -17.32
CA GLU A 27 22.97 -23.83 -16.64
C GLU A 27 23.63 -22.76 -15.77
N GLY A 28 23.65 -22.98 -14.46
CA GLY A 28 24.45 -22.18 -13.54
C GLY A 28 25.86 -22.74 -13.43
N LYS A 29 26.88 -21.99 -13.88
CA LYS A 29 28.29 -22.43 -13.87
C LYS A 29 29.14 -21.72 -12.82
N VAL A 30 30.14 -22.43 -12.30
CA VAL A 30 31.16 -21.86 -11.41
C VAL A 30 32.03 -20.88 -12.19
N ARG A 31 32.14 -19.64 -11.69
CA ARG A 31 32.97 -18.58 -12.28
C ARG A 31 34.23 -18.37 -11.45
N ASN A 32 35.27 -17.80 -12.06
CA ASN A 32 36.55 -17.50 -11.42
C ASN A 32 36.54 -16.23 -10.54
N HIS A 33 35.39 -15.56 -10.39
CA HIS A 33 35.25 -14.37 -9.57
C HIS A 33 33.89 -14.32 -8.88
N ALA A 34 33.87 -13.82 -7.65
CA ALA A 34 32.68 -13.48 -6.88
C ALA A 34 32.98 -12.21 -6.06
N GLU A 35 32.09 -11.21 -6.13
CA GLU A 35 32.19 -9.96 -5.34
C GLU A 35 33.55 -9.22 -5.44
N GLY A 36 34.17 -9.27 -6.62
CA GLY A 36 35.48 -8.65 -6.89
C GLY A 36 36.68 -9.44 -6.34
N ARG A 37 36.47 -10.64 -5.79
CA ARG A 37 37.52 -11.56 -5.33
C ARG A 37 37.72 -12.71 -6.31
N SER A 38 38.97 -13.18 -6.43
CA SER A 38 39.30 -14.37 -7.22
C SER A 38 38.90 -15.65 -6.47
N VAL A 39 38.04 -16.46 -7.08
CA VAL A 39 37.52 -17.72 -6.54
C VAL A 39 38.26 -18.87 -7.21
N VAL A 40 38.75 -19.82 -6.41
CA VAL A 40 39.49 -21.00 -6.91
C VAL A 40 38.65 -22.29 -6.92
N GLY A 41 37.52 -22.30 -6.22
CA GLY A 41 36.59 -23.43 -6.20
C GLY A 41 35.33 -23.14 -5.39
N LEU A 42 34.30 -23.94 -5.63
CA LEU A 42 33.03 -23.92 -4.91
C LEU A 42 32.76 -25.30 -4.31
N GLU A 43 32.08 -25.33 -3.18
CA GLU A 43 31.54 -26.57 -2.62
C GLU A 43 30.09 -26.36 -2.23
N TYR A 44 29.23 -27.31 -2.58
CA TYR A 44 27.82 -27.27 -2.24
C TYR A 44 27.48 -28.39 -1.26
N GLU A 45 26.92 -28.05 -0.11
CA GLU A 45 26.37 -29.01 0.85
C GLU A 45 24.85 -28.91 0.86
N ALA A 46 24.17 -30.03 1.08
CA ALA A 46 22.73 -30.08 1.16
C ALA A 46 22.32 -31.05 2.27
N TYR A 47 21.18 -30.81 2.90
CA TYR A 47 20.52 -31.80 3.74
C TYR A 47 19.62 -32.66 2.83
N PRO A 48 20.05 -33.86 2.41
CA PRO A 48 19.52 -34.48 1.18
C PRO A 48 18.01 -34.72 1.24
N GLU A 49 17.49 -35.24 2.35
CA GLU A 49 16.06 -35.56 2.49
C GLU A 49 15.17 -34.31 2.37
N MET A 50 15.52 -33.23 3.08
CA MET A 50 14.74 -31.98 3.03
C MET A 50 14.94 -31.26 1.70
N ALA A 51 16.13 -31.28 1.13
CA ALA A 51 16.41 -30.68 -0.17
C ALA A 51 15.62 -31.36 -1.29
N LEU A 52 15.59 -32.70 -1.30
CA LEU A 52 14.79 -33.46 -2.26
C LEU A 52 13.30 -33.18 -2.08
N SER A 53 12.78 -33.22 -0.86
CA SER A 53 11.36 -32.96 -0.59
C SER A 53 10.93 -31.54 -1.00
N LYS A 54 11.67 -30.51 -0.59
CA LYS A 54 11.35 -29.11 -0.93
C LYS A 54 11.57 -28.80 -2.40
N GLY A 55 12.60 -29.40 -3.01
CA GLY A 55 12.88 -29.28 -4.43
C GLY A 55 11.79 -29.89 -5.30
N GLU A 56 11.32 -31.10 -4.97
CA GLU A 56 10.23 -31.75 -5.72
C GLU A 56 8.94 -30.91 -5.63
N ALA A 57 8.56 -30.46 -4.43
CA ALA A 57 7.39 -29.61 -4.22
C ALA A 57 7.49 -28.27 -4.99
N LEU A 58 8.68 -27.69 -5.06
CA LEU A 58 8.93 -26.47 -5.83
C LEU A 58 8.72 -26.68 -7.33
N VAL A 59 9.26 -27.78 -7.88
CA VAL A 59 9.12 -28.06 -9.32
C VAL A 59 7.68 -28.42 -9.66
N GLU A 60 6.97 -29.11 -8.77
CA GLU A 60 5.52 -29.36 -8.90
C GLU A 60 4.70 -28.07 -8.94
N GLU A 61 4.96 -27.16 -8.01
CA GLU A 61 4.33 -25.84 -8.00
C GLU A 61 4.59 -25.09 -9.32
N ALA A 62 5.81 -25.16 -9.86
CA ALA A 62 6.12 -24.53 -11.16
C ALA A 62 5.34 -25.16 -12.31
N ILE A 63 5.22 -26.49 -12.34
CA ILE A 63 4.48 -27.21 -13.39
C ILE A 63 3.02 -26.77 -13.39
N GLU A 64 2.38 -26.75 -12.22
CA GLU A 64 0.98 -26.35 -12.07
C GLU A 64 0.79 -24.86 -12.38
N ARG A 65 1.64 -24.00 -11.82
CA ARG A 65 1.53 -22.54 -11.92
C ARG A 65 1.69 -22.02 -13.34
N PHE A 66 2.61 -22.59 -14.11
CA PHE A 66 2.95 -22.12 -15.46
C PHE A 66 2.38 -23.01 -16.56
N GLY A 67 1.62 -24.06 -16.22
CA GLY A 67 1.08 -25.01 -17.20
C GLY A 67 2.19 -25.70 -18.00
N LEU A 68 3.25 -26.14 -17.32
CA LEU A 68 4.37 -26.80 -17.98
C LEU A 68 4.00 -28.23 -18.35
N SER A 69 4.50 -28.70 -19.49
CA SER A 69 4.39 -30.11 -19.88
C SER A 69 5.36 -30.97 -19.07
N GLU A 70 6.58 -30.46 -18.85
CA GLU A 70 7.58 -31.09 -17.97
C GLU A 70 8.53 -30.01 -17.41
N ALA A 71 9.04 -30.24 -16.19
CA ALA A 71 10.16 -29.49 -15.65
C ALA A 71 11.10 -30.41 -14.87
N ARG A 72 12.41 -30.14 -14.96
CA ARG A 72 13.44 -30.90 -14.27
C ARG A 72 14.52 -29.98 -13.73
N VAL A 73 14.95 -30.25 -12.49
CA VAL A 73 16.03 -29.53 -11.83
C VAL A 73 17.05 -30.54 -11.30
N ILE A 74 18.32 -30.30 -11.63
CA ILE A 74 19.44 -31.10 -11.11
C ILE A 74 20.40 -30.12 -10.46
N HIS A 75 20.69 -30.32 -9.18
CA HIS A 75 21.67 -29.51 -8.45
C HIS A 75 22.88 -30.37 -8.05
N ARG A 76 24.09 -29.86 -8.31
CA ARG A 76 25.34 -30.53 -7.95
C ARG A 76 25.67 -30.25 -6.48
N VAL A 77 26.14 -31.26 -5.78
CA VAL A 77 26.67 -31.19 -4.41
C VAL A 77 28.12 -31.68 -4.38
N GLY A 78 28.85 -31.40 -3.32
CA GLY A 78 30.28 -31.65 -3.21
C GLY A 78 31.11 -30.54 -3.88
N GLN A 79 32.33 -30.89 -4.27
CA GLN A 79 33.34 -29.92 -4.74
C GLN A 79 33.24 -29.70 -6.25
N LEU A 80 33.25 -28.43 -6.67
CA LEU A 80 33.14 -27.99 -8.05
C LEU A 80 34.31 -27.09 -8.45
N ALA A 81 34.86 -27.37 -9.63
CA ALA A 81 35.91 -26.56 -10.25
C ALA A 81 35.32 -25.38 -11.05
N ILE A 82 36.15 -24.40 -11.38
CA ILE A 82 35.76 -23.32 -12.30
C ILE A 82 35.32 -23.92 -13.64
N GLY A 83 34.18 -23.45 -14.16
CA GLY A 83 33.57 -23.94 -15.39
C GLY A 83 32.57 -25.07 -15.20
N ASP A 84 32.56 -25.72 -14.03
CA ASP A 84 31.62 -26.79 -13.74
C ASP A 84 30.18 -26.27 -13.65
N THR A 85 29.23 -27.09 -14.13
CA THR A 85 27.80 -26.82 -13.96
C THR A 85 27.37 -27.21 -12.54
N ALA A 86 26.88 -26.22 -11.80
CA ALA A 86 26.37 -26.35 -10.45
C ALA A 86 24.88 -26.67 -10.41
N VAL A 87 24.10 -26.14 -11.35
CA VAL A 87 22.66 -26.39 -11.42
C VAL A 87 22.19 -26.37 -12.87
N VAL A 88 21.27 -27.27 -13.19
CA VAL A 88 20.54 -27.28 -14.46
C VAL A 88 19.05 -27.18 -14.15
N VAL A 89 18.38 -26.23 -14.78
CA VAL A 89 16.91 -26.11 -14.77
C VAL A 89 16.42 -26.27 -16.20
N GLN A 90 15.46 -27.16 -16.39
CA GLN A 90 14.85 -27.41 -17.69
C GLN A 90 13.34 -27.27 -17.58
N THR A 91 12.73 -26.56 -18.53
CA THR A 91 11.28 -26.36 -18.60
C THR A 91 10.79 -26.57 -20.03
N ALA A 92 9.69 -27.30 -20.17
CA ALA A 92 9.00 -27.54 -21.42
C ALA A 92 7.55 -27.07 -21.30
N SER A 93 7.09 -26.30 -22.27
CA SER A 93 5.71 -25.81 -22.35
C SER A 93 5.26 -25.71 -23.80
N ALA A 94 3.95 -25.68 -24.03
CA ALA A 94 3.37 -25.43 -25.35
C ALA A 94 3.89 -24.13 -25.99
N HIS A 95 4.24 -23.14 -25.18
CA HIS A 95 4.70 -21.83 -25.62
C HIS A 95 6.01 -21.43 -24.94
N ARG A 96 6.90 -20.76 -25.69
CA ARG A 96 8.25 -20.40 -25.21
C ARG A 96 8.25 -19.49 -23.97
N ARG A 97 7.22 -18.68 -23.81
CA ARG A 97 7.20 -17.62 -22.80
C ARG A 97 7.06 -18.20 -21.39
N GLU A 98 6.13 -19.12 -21.24
CA GLU A 98 5.84 -19.88 -20.02
C GLU A 98 7.07 -20.69 -19.61
N ALA A 99 7.77 -21.31 -20.58
CA ALA A 99 9.02 -22.02 -20.32
C ALA A 99 10.12 -21.09 -19.74
N PHE A 100 10.34 -19.90 -20.33
CA PHE A 100 11.33 -18.94 -19.81
C PHE A 100 10.99 -18.45 -18.40
N GLU A 101 9.74 -18.07 -18.18
CA GLU A 101 9.31 -17.49 -16.90
C GLU A 101 9.32 -18.53 -15.78
N ALA A 102 8.92 -19.77 -16.08
CA ALA A 102 9.04 -20.85 -15.13
C ALA A 102 10.51 -21.15 -14.80
N CYS A 103 11.40 -21.13 -15.80
CA CYS A 103 12.82 -21.39 -15.58
C CYS A 103 13.45 -20.33 -14.67
N GLU A 104 13.15 -19.05 -14.90
CA GLU A 104 13.60 -17.93 -14.05
C GLU A 104 13.01 -18.05 -12.64
N TRP A 105 11.70 -18.29 -12.54
CA TRP A 105 11.02 -18.42 -11.25
C TRP A 105 11.56 -19.58 -10.42
N ILE A 106 11.75 -20.77 -11.03
CA ILE A 106 12.34 -21.93 -10.36
C ILE A 106 13.73 -21.57 -9.83
N MET A 107 14.58 -20.93 -10.64
CA MET A 107 15.93 -20.56 -10.23
C MET A 107 15.95 -19.58 -9.05
N ASP A 108 15.05 -18.60 -9.04
CA ASP A 108 14.91 -17.68 -7.92
C ASP A 108 14.43 -18.41 -6.67
N GLN A 109 13.37 -19.19 -6.77
CA GLN A 109 12.81 -19.91 -5.62
C GLN A 109 13.76 -20.98 -5.06
N LEU A 110 14.55 -21.64 -5.91
CA LEU A 110 15.50 -22.66 -5.52
C LEU A 110 16.52 -22.12 -4.51
N LYS A 111 17.02 -20.90 -4.74
CA LYS A 111 17.97 -20.21 -3.84
C LYS A 111 17.41 -19.97 -2.44
N TRP A 112 16.08 -19.81 -2.31
CA TRP A 112 15.44 -19.42 -1.06
C TRP A 112 14.79 -20.58 -0.32
N ARG A 113 14.21 -21.53 -1.06
CA ARG A 113 13.34 -22.56 -0.49
C ARG A 113 14.06 -23.88 -0.28
N VAL A 114 15.09 -24.18 -1.07
CA VAL A 114 15.78 -25.47 -1.01
C VAL A 114 17.08 -25.32 -0.21
N PRO A 115 17.27 -26.09 0.88
CA PRO A 115 18.42 -25.98 1.79
C PRO A 115 19.70 -26.56 1.17
N ILE A 116 20.30 -25.80 0.26
CA ILE A 116 21.58 -26.10 -0.37
C ILE A 116 22.51 -24.91 -0.12
N TRP A 117 23.55 -25.14 0.67
CA TRP A 117 24.53 -24.13 1.07
C TRP A 117 25.72 -24.16 0.13
N LYS A 118 26.29 -22.99 -0.15
CA LYS A 118 27.52 -22.89 -0.94
C LYS A 118 28.66 -22.41 -0.06
N ARG A 119 29.84 -23.00 -0.23
CA ARG A 119 31.11 -22.57 0.37
C ARG A 119 32.05 -22.13 -0.73
N GLU A 120 32.48 -20.87 -0.67
CA GLU A 120 33.42 -20.29 -1.63
C GLU A 120 34.84 -20.38 -1.09
N THR A 121 35.78 -20.87 -1.91
CA THR A 121 37.21 -20.83 -1.57
C THR A 121 37.89 -19.73 -2.38
N TYR A 122 38.45 -18.73 -1.70
CA TYR A 122 39.15 -17.62 -2.33
C TYR A 122 40.64 -17.92 -2.49
N ALA A 123 41.29 -17.25 -3.45
CA ALA A 123 42.73 -17.39 -3.69
C ALA A 123 43.62 -17.02 -2.47
N SER A 124 43.07 -16.32 -1.48
CA SER A 124 43.74 -16.01 -0.20
C SER A 124 43.77 -17.18 0.80
N GLY A 125 43.12 -18.31 0.48
CA GLY A 125 42.99 -19.46 1.38
C GLY A 125 41.85 -19.36 2.40
N VAL A 126 41.07 -18.26 2.38
CA VAL A 126 39.87 -18.08 3.19
C VAL A 126 38.71 -18.81 2.53
N ALA A 127 38.01 -19.66 3.30
CA ALA A 127 36.78 -20.31 2.89
C ALA A 127 35.59 -19.73 3.68
N GLU A 128 34.59 -19.19 2.99
CA GLU A 128 33.40 -18.60 3.60
C GLU A 128 32.15 -19.41 3.21
N TRP A 129 31.32 -19.74 4.20
CA TRP A 129 29.99 -20.29 3.98
C TRP A 129 29.05 -19.16 3.59
N VAL A 130 28.41 -19.28 2.43
CA VAL A 130 27.33 -18.39 2.03
C VAL A 130 26.03 -19.12 2.30
N VAL A 131 25.33 -18.66 3.34
CA VAL A 131 24.06 -19.25 3.78
C VAL A 131 22.96 -18.81 2.82
N PRO A 132 22.08 -19.72 2.36
CA PRO A 132 20.87 -19.37 1.63
C PRO A 132 20.04 -18.36 2.43
N GLY A 133 19.95 -17.13 1.91
CA GLY A 133 19.20 -16.04 2.52
C GLY A 133 20.00 -15.08 3.42
N GLU A 134 21.26 -15.39 3.74
CA GLU A 134 22.23 -14.33 4.12
C GLU A 134 22.96 -13.93 2.85
N ALA A 135 22.45 -12.88 2.21
CA ALA A 135 23.15 -12.26 1.10
C ALA A 135 24.56 -11.83 1.59
N ALA A 136 25.60 -12.18 0.83
CA ALA A 136 26.35 -11.29 -0.08
C ALA A 136 26.06 -9.75 -0.03
N SER A 137 25.52 -9.20 1.07
CA SER A 137 24.68 -8.00 1.07
C SER A 137 25.41 -6.70 1.37
N SER A 138 26.61 -6.71 1.95
CA SER A 138 27.16 -5.42 2.42
C SER A 138 27.54 -4.47 1.28
N ARG A 139 28.30 -4.91 0.26
CA ARG A 139 28.93 -3.96 -0.68
C ARG A 139 27.99 -3.30 -1.71
N VAL A 140 27.01 -4.03 -2.25
CA VAL A 140 26.10 -3.49 -3.29
C VAL A 140 25.04 -2.58 -2.66
N ASP A 141 24.54 -2.94 -1.47
CA ASP A 141 23.60 -2.09 -0.73
C ASP A 141 24.31 -0.80 -0.24
N ASP A 142 25.57 -0.89 0.21
CA ASP A 142 26.35 0.28 0.63
C ASP A 142 26.51 1.32 -0.49
N GLU A 143 26.85 0.90 -1.72
CA GLU A 143 26.94 1.81 -2.87
C GLU A 143 25.57 2.36 -3.30
N MET A 144 24.53 1.53 -3.28
CA MET A 144 23.17 1.91 -3.67
C MET A 144 22.62 3.03 -2.77
N PHE A 145 22.87 2.95 -1.46
CA PHE A 145 22.34 3.88 -0.47
C PHE A 145 23.34 4.97 -0.05
N ALA A 146 24.57 4.95 -0.57
CA ALA A 146 25.63 5.87 -0.20
C ALA A 146 25.21 7.35 -0.19
N ARG A 147 24.40 7.78 -1.16
CA ARG A 147 23.94 9.17 -1.27
C ARG A 147 22.89 9.53 -0.22
N GLN A 148 21.94 8.65 0.07
CA GLN A 148 20.92 8.94 1.08
C GLN A 148 21.49 8.85 2.50
N MET A 149 22.45 7.95 2.74
CA MET A 149 23.17 7.86 4.02
C MET A 149 24.02 9.09 4.35
N GLN A 150 24.27 10.00 3.39
CA GLN A 150 24.91 11.29 3.68
C GLN A 150 23.98 12.26 4.41
N LEU A 151 22.66 12.04 4.38
CA LEU A 151 21.71 12.82 5.16
C LEU A 151 21.85 12.42 6.65
N PRO A 152 22.05 13.38 7.57
CA PRO A 152 22.17 13.10 9.00
C PRO A 152 20.98 12.31 9.57
N GLU A 153 19.78 12.57 9.07
CA GLU A 153 18.53 11.92 9.46
C GLU A 153 18.42 10.46 8.99
N VAL A 154 19.22 10.09 7.98
CA VAL A 154 19.33 8.71 7.50
C VAL A 154 20.54 8.07 8.14
N GLY A 155 21.76 8.47 7.76
CA GLY A 155 22.99 7.86 8.24
C GLY A 155 23.00 6.32 8.12
N PRO A 156 23.97 5.65 8.77
CA PRO A 156 23.98 4.18 8.85
C PRO A 156 22.81 3.64 9.69
N GLU A 157 22.43 4.32 10.76
CA GLU A 157 21.37 3.86 11.69
C GLU A 157 19.98 3.89 11.06
N GLY A 158 19.62 4.99 10.40
CA GLY A 158 18.35 5.10 9.68
C GLY A 158 18.29 4.19 8.47
N GLN A 159 19.42 3.96 7.77
CA GLN A 159 19.47 2.95 6.72
C GLN A 159 19.23 1.54 7.26
N ALA A 160 19.82 1.20 8.40
CA ALA A 160 19.58 -0.06 9.08
C ALA A 160 18.12 -0.18 9.54
N ALA A 161 17.49 0.91 10.00
CA ALA A 161 16.07 0.94 10.34
C ALA A 161 15.18 0.68 9.11
N LEU A 162 15.48 1.29 7.96
CA LEU A 162 14.78 1.01 6.69
C LEU A 162 14.95 -0.46 6.28
N ALA A 163 16.18 -0.98 6.34
CA ALA A 163 16.47 -2.37 6.00
C ALA A 163 15.79 -3.37 6.97
N GLY A 164 15.58 -2.99 8.24
CA GLY A 164 14.85 -3.79 9.22
C GLY A 164 13.32 -3.71 9.08
N ALA A 165 12.79 -2.69 8.42
CA ALA A 165 11.36 -2.42 8.36
C ALA A 165 10.61 -3.38 7.43
N ARG A 166 9.36 -3.70 7.83
CA ARG A 166 8.41 -4.49 7.07
C ARG A 166 7.21 -3.63 6.69
N VAL A 167 6.96 -3.47 5.39
CA VAL A 167 5.86 -2.63 4.88
C VAL A 167 4.84 -3.48 4.12
N LEU A 168 3.56 -3.36 4.46
CA LEU A 168 2.46 -3.97 3.72
C LEU A 168 1.83 -2.94 2.77
N LEU A 169 1.80 -3.22 1.48
CA LEU A 169 1.12 -2.43 0.47
C LEU A 169 -0.15 -3.17 0.00
N VAL A 170 -1.31 -2.61 0.32
CA VAL A 170 -2.62 -3.17 -0.03
C VAL A 170 -3.18 -2.44 -1.25
N GLY A 171 -3.32 -3.15 -2.36
CA GLY A 171 -3.60 -2.61 -3.69
C GLY A 171 -2.32 -2.26 -4.44
N VAL A 172 -2.01 -3.01 -5.50
CA VAL A 172 -0.83 -2.79 -6.37
C VAL A 172 -1.19 -2.10 -7.69
N GLY A 173 -2.13 -1.15 -7.63
CA GLY A 173 -2.62 -0.37 -8.76
C GLY A 173 -1.82 0.90 -9.07
N GLY A 174 -2.52 2.00 -9.37
CA GLY A 174 -1.91 3.25 -9.81
C GLY A 174 -1.08 3.96 -8.73
N LEU A 175 -1.51 3.89 -7.47
CA LEU A 175 -0.75 4.40 -6.32
C LEU A 175 0.55 3.62 -6.14
N ALA A 176 0.49 2.28 -6.24
CA ALA A 176 1.66 1.42 -6.13
C ALA A 176 2.72 1.68 -7.21
N ALA A 177 2.33 2.19 -8.38
CA ALA A 177 3.26 2.58 -9.42
C ALA A 177 4.27 3.65 -8.97
N GLY A 178 3.90 4.49 -8.02
CA GLY A 178 4.81 5.42 -7.36
C GLY A 178 5.39 4.87 -6.05
N SER A 179 4.56 4.27 -5.19
CA SER A 179 5.00 3.90 -3.85
C SER A 179 5.98 2.72 -3.84
N LEU A 180 5.73 1.68 -4.65
CA LEU A 180 6.55 0.47 -4.64
C LEU A 180 8.01 0.74 -5.04
N PRO A 181 8.31 1.41 -6.18
CA PRO A 181 9.70 1.71 -6.54
C PRO A 181 10.41 2.59 -5.50
N SER A 182 9.70 3.55 -4.91
CA SER A 182 10.27 4.42 -3.87
C SER A 182 10.61 3.67 -2.59
N LEU A 183 9.74 2.76 -2.13
CA LEU A 183 10.00 1.91 -0.95
C LEU A 183 11.18 0.96 -1.20
N VAL A 184 11.26 0.35 -2.39
CA VAL A 184 12.41 -0.51 -2.74
C VAL A 184 13.69 0.31 -2.83
N GLY A 185 13.65 1.46 -3.49
CA GLY A 185 14.79 2.35 -3.70
C GLY A 185 15.33 2.99 -2.42
N SER A 186 14.49 3.14 -1.38
CA SER A 186 14.95 3.61 -0.06
C SER A 186 15.61 2.51 0.78
N GLY A 187 15.52 1.25 0.36
CA GLY A 187 16.12 0.12 1.07
C GLY A 187 15.22 -0.51 2.13
N ILE A 188 13.89 -0.45 1.98
CA ILE A 188 12.98 -1.26 2.80
C ILE A 188 13.37 -2.74 2.66
N GLY A 189 13.48 -3.47 3.77
CA GLY A 189 13.97 -4.86 3.74
C GLY A 189 12.91 -5.89 3.39
N THR A 190 11.67 -5.67 3.82
CA THR A 190 10.56 -6.60 3.59
C THR A 190 9.32 -5.89 3.07
N LEU A 191 8.76 -6.39 1.96
CA LEU A 191 7.48 -5.94 1.42
C LEU A 191 6.45 -7.06 1.41
N GLY A 192 5.25 -6.78 1.89
CA GLY A 192 4.05 -7.54 1.62
C GLY A 192 3.22 -6.83 0.59
N LEU A 193 2.77 -7.53 -0.45
CA LEU A 193 1.93 -6.98 -1.51
C LEU A 193 0.60 -7.73 -1.52
N VAL A 194 -0.52 -7.03 -1.47
CA VAL A 194 -1.87 -7.63 -1.46
C VAL A 194 -2.68 -7.08 -2.61
N ASP A 195 -3.12 -7.93 -3.54
CA ASP A 195 -4.03 -7.57 -4.62
C ASP A 195 -4.62 -8.85 -5.23
N ALA A 196 -5.90 -8.83 -5.63
CA ALA A 196 -6.56 -9.99 -6.23
C ALA A 196 -6.78 -9.87 -7.74
N ASP A 197 -6.50 -8.70 -8.32
CA ASP A 197 -6.88 -8.42 -9.69
C ASP A 197 -5.83 -8.93 -10.69
N LEU A 198 -6.29 -9.17 -11.91
CA LEU A 198 -5.44 -9.39 -13.07
C LEU A 198 -5.05 -8.06 -13.72
N VAL A 199 -3.91 -8.04 -14.41
CA VAL A 199 -3.48 -6.91 -15.23
C VAL A 199 -4.38 -6.81 -16.46
N GLU A 200 -4.97 -5.64 -16.67
CA GLU A 200 -5.76 -5.34 -17.87
C GLU A 200 -5.12 -4.26 -18.73
N LEU A 201 -5.41 -4.24 -20.04
CA LEU A 201 -4.94 -3.20 -20.96
C LEU A 201 -5.31 -1.79 -20.48
N SER A 202 -6.52 -1.63 -19.92
CA SER A 202 -7.05 -0.38 -19.36
C SER A 202 -6.21 0.17 -18.19
N ASN A 203 -5.37 -0.67 -17.58
CA ASN A 203 -4.56 -0.32 -16.41
C ASN A 203 -3.22 0.34 -16.79
N LEU A 204 -2.67 -0.03 -17.95
CA LEU A 204 -1.27 0.26 -18.30
C LEU A 204 -0.94 1.75 -18.41
N HIS A 205 -1.94 2.59 -18.68
CA HIS A 205 -1.73 4.03 -18.78
C HIS A 205 -1.36 4.71 -17.43
N ARG A 206 -1.60 4.03 -16.30
CA ARG A 206 -1.35 4.55 -14.93
C ARG A 206 -0.65 3.58 -14.00
N GLN A 207 -0.56 2.30 -14.36
CA GLN A 207 0.04 1.25 -13.55
C GLN A 207 1.37 0.82 -14.17
N THR A 208 2.37 1.70 -14.09
CA THR A 208 3.68 1.54 -14.77
C THR A 208 4.56 0.44 -14.17
N LEU A 209 4.06 -0.30 -13.17
CA LEU A 209 4.66 -1.55 -12.70
C LEU A 209 4.52 -2.68 -13.71
N PHE A 210 3.55 -2.59 -14.63
CA PHE A 210 3.16 -3.64 -15.55
C PHE A 210 3.46 -3.26 -16.99
N ALA A 211 3.80 -4.26 -17.81
CA ALA A 211 3.95 -4.13 -19.25
C ALA A 211 2.75 -4.71 -20.00
N ALA A 212 2.62 -4.41 -21.29
CA ALA A 212 1.58 -5.01 -22.15
C ALA A 212 1.68 -6.54 -22.20
N SER A 213 2.88 -7.07 -22.00
CA SER A 213 3.12 -8.50 -21.91
C SER A 213 2.50 -9.12 -20.64
N ASP A 214 2.20 -8.33 -19.60
CA ASP A 214 1.68 -8.83 -18.32
C ASP A 214 0.16 -8.99 -18.30
N ILE A 215 -0.56 -8.60 -19.36
CA ILE A 215 -2.02 -8.68 -19.44
C ILE A 215 -2.50 -10.11 -19.17
N GLY A 216 -3.54 -10.23 -18.34
CA GLY A 216 -4.15 -11.50 -17.92
C GLY A 216 -3.44 -12.18 -16.74
N ARG A 217 -2.37 -11.59 -16.19
CA ARG A 217 -1.64 -12.14 -15.04
C ARG A 217 -1.99 -11.43 -13.75
N MET A 218 -1.79 -12.11 -12.63
CA MET A 218 -2.02 -11.53 -11.30
C MET A 218 -1.15 -10.29 -11.08
N LYS A 219 -1.77 -9.15 -10.78
CA LYS A 219 -1.06 -7.89 -10.52
C LYS A 219 -0.03 -8.04 -9.41
N VAL A 220 -0.41 -8.70 -8.30
CA VAL A 220 0.45 -8.84 -7.13
C VAL A 220 1.75 -9.59 -7.44
N GLU A 221 1.70 -10.60 -8.30
CA GLU A 221 2.86 -11.39 -8.68
C GLU A 221 3.79 -10.58 -9.58
N ARG A 222 3.22 -9.84 -10.53
CA ARG A 222 3.97 -8.96 -11.42
C ARG A 222 4.58 -7.76 -10.69
N ALA A 223 3.88 -7.23 -9.69
CA ALA A 223 4.42 -6.21 -8.80
C ALA A 223 5.62 -6.75 -8.00
N ALA A 224 5.55 -7.99 -7.51
CA ALA A 224 6.68 -8.63 -6.83
C ALA A 224 7.89 -8.82 -7.76
N VAL A 225 7.67 -9.21 -9.02
CA VAL A 225 8.73 -9.28 -10.03
C VAL A 225 9.35 -7.90 -10.26
N SER A 226 8.53 -6.87 -10.42
CA SER A 226 9.00 -5.48 -10.60
C SER A 226 9.82 -4.98 -9.40
N ALA A 227 9.44 -5.34 -8.16
CA ALA A 227 10.19 -5.01 -6.97
C ALA A 227 11.56 -5.73 -6.93
N ARG A 228 11.60 -7.04 -7.20
CA ARG A 228 12.85 -7.82 -7.22
C ARG A 228 13.79 -7.41 -8.35
N ARG A 229 13.25 -6.91 -9.47
CA ARG A 229 14.06 -6.33 -10.55
C ARG A 229 14.83 -5.09 -10.07
N LEU A 230 14.25 -4.30 -9.17
CA LEU A 230 14.90 -3.10 -8.61
C LEU A 230 15.92 -3.48 -7.53
N ARG A 231 15.60 -4.45 -6.66
CA ARG A 231 16.51 -4.95 -5.62
C ARG A 231 16.33 -6.47 -5.44
N PRO A 232 17.18 -7.32 -6.05
CA PRO A 232 17.01 -8.78 -6.03
C PRO A 232 17.06 -9.43 -4.65
N GLN A 233 17.73 -8.80 -3.68
CA GLN A 233 17.87 -9.28 -2.30
C GLN A 233 16.66 -8.93 -1.42
N LEU A 234 15.71 -8.15 -1.94
CA LEU A 234 14.51 -7.74 -1.22
C LEU A 234 13.62 -8.94 -0.89
N SER A 235 13.19 -9.05 0.37
CA SER A 235 12.17 -10.00 0.77
C SER A 235 10.80 -9.48 0.34
N VAL A 236 10.17 -10.14 -0.64
CA VAL A 236 8.84 -9.76 -1.13
C VAL A 236 7.89 -10.94 -1.00
N GLN A 237 6.77 -10.73 -0.31
CA GLN A 237 5.66 -11.66 -0.20
C GLN A 237 4.48 -11.13 -1.01
N ALA A 238 3.90 -11.98 -1.86
CA ALA A 238 2.77 -11.64 -2.71
C ALA A 238 1.54 -12.43 -2.25
N PHE A 239 0.45 -11.73 -1.96
CA PHE A 239 -0.82 -12.30 -1.51
C PHE A 239 -1.89 -12.05 -2.58
N PRO A 240 -2.20 -13.04 -3.43
CA PRO A 240 -3.20 -12.93 -4.50
C PRO A 240 -4.63 -13.03 -3.95
N VAL A 241 -4.95 -12.16 -2.99
CA VAL A 241 -6.21 -12.17 -2.25
C VAL A 241 -6.78 -10.77 -2.12
N ARG A 242 -8.10 -10.68 -2.03
CA ARG A 242 -8.79 -9.44 -1.72
C ARG A 242 -8.77 -9.25 -0.20
N LEU A 243 -8.41 -8.05 0.25
CA LEU A 243 -8.51 -7.71 1.67
C LEU A 243 -9.99 -7.73 2.09
N ALA A 244 -10.29 -8.44 3.16
CA ALA A 244 -11.63 -8.56 3.73
C ALA A 244 -11.54 -8.83 5.25
N GLU A 245 -12.66 -8.68 5.97
CA GLU A 245 -12.73 -8.90 7.43
C GLU A 245 -12.06 -10.21 7.87
N GLY A 246 -12.26 -11.29 7.11
CA GLY A 246 -11.74 -12.62 7.47
C GLY A 246 -10.23 -12.82 7.31
N ASN A 247 -9.51 -11.90 6.65
CA ASN A 247 -8.06 -12.03 6.42
C ASN A 247 -7.24 -10.78 6.79
N ALA A 248 -7.88 -9.64 7.04
CA ALA A 248 -7.20 -8.36 7.21
C ALA A 248 -6.25 -8.35 8.41
N GLU A 249 -6.67 -8.89 9.55
CA GLU A 249 -5.85 -8.94 10.76
C GLU A 249 -4.57 -9.78 10.54
N GLN A 250 -4.73 -10.97 9.94
CA GLN A 250 -3.61 -11.87 9.64
C GLN A 250 -2.61 -11.23 8.67
N LEU A 251 -3.10 -10.53 7.64
CA LEU A 251 -2.24 -9.85 6.67
C LEU A 251 -1.48 -8.68 7.29
N VAL A 252 -2.11 -7.89 8.17
CA VAL A 252 -1.51 -6.70 8.80
C VAL A 252 -0.53 -7.05 9.92
N TYR A 253 -0.79 -8.11 10.69
CA TYR A 253 -0.08 -8.44 11.92
C TYR A 253 1.46 -8.43 11.81
N GLY A 254 1.99 -8.96 10.71
CA GLY A 254 3.43 -9.16 10.47
C GLY A 254 4.20 -7.92 10.00
N TYR A 255 3.55 -6.77 9.83
CA TYR A 255 4.12 -5.58 9.22
C TYR A 255 4.13 -4.37 10.16
N ASP A 256 5.14 -3.52 10.01
CA ASP A 256 5.37 -2.34 10.85
C ASP A 256 4.61 -1.12 10.32
N TRP A 257 4.49 -1.00 9.00
CA TRP A 257 3.80 0.09 8.32
C TRP A 257 2.86 -0.43 7.25
N ILE A 258 1.65 0.13 7.19
CA ILE A 258 0.63 -0.25 6.23
C ILE A 258 0.40 0.90 5.25
N VAL A 259 0.36 0.57 3.96
CA VAL A 259 0.11 1.52 2.87
C VAL A 259 -1.15 1.09 2.13
N ASP A 260 -2.13 1.97 2.12
CA ASP A 260 -3.37 1.78 1.39
C ASP A 260 -3.25 2.33 -0.04
N GLY A 261 -3.05 1.43 -0.99
CA GLY A 261 -3.07 1.67 -2.42
C GLY A 261 -4.42 1.37 -3.08
N THR A 262 -5.50 1.24 -2.31
CA THR A 262 -6.82 0.83 -2.81
C THR A 262 -7.66 2.04 -3.26
N ASP A 263 -8.68 1.78 -4.07
CA ASP A 263 -9.65 2.77 -4.56
C ASP A 263 -11.04 2.62 -3.95
N SER A 264 -11.18 1.80 -2.90
CA SER A 264 -12.44 1.45 -2.25
C SER A 264 -12.51 2.02 -0.84
N LEU A 265 -13.48 2.92 -0.58
CA LEU A 265 -13.65 3.54 0.75
C LEU A 265 -13.89 2.48 1.84
N SER A 266 -14.71 1.47 1.56
CA SER A 266 -14.92 0.33 2.48
C SER A 266 -13.62 -0.39 2.86
N THR A 267 -12.71 -0.60 1.90
CA THR A 267 -11.38 -1.20 2.17
C THR A 267 -10.50 -0.27 3.00
N LYS A 268 -10.52 1.04 2.75
CA LYS A 268 -9.78 2.03 3.56
C LYS A 268 -10.25 2.05 5.00
N LEU A 269 -11.57 2.01 5.22
CA LEU A 269 -12.17 2.00 6.56
C LEU A 269 -11.88 0.69 7.31
N LEU A 270 -11.85 -0.45 6.60
CA LEU A 270 -11.42 -1.73 7.17
C LEU A 270 -9.94 -1.66 7.61
N LEU A 271 -9.05 -1.17 6.74
CA LEU A 271 -7.63 -1.00 7.07
C LEU A 271 -7.43 -0.07 8.27
N ASP A 272 -8.10 1.08 8.30
CA ASP A 272 -8.07 2.01 9.43
C ASP A 272 -8.41 1.28 10.74
N ARG A 273 -9.52 0.53 10.76
CA ARG A 273 -9.95 -0.21 11.96
C ARG A 273 -8.94 -1.26 12.41
N VAL A 274 -8.47 -2.10 11.48
CA VAL A 274 -7.53 -3.18 11.78
C VAL A 274 -6.17 -2.63 12.23
N CYS A 275 -5.69 -1.56 11.58
CA CYS A 275 -4.45 -0.90 11.97
C CYS A 275 -4.55 -0.29 13.38
N GLN A 276 -5.68 0.33 13.73
CA GLN A 276 -5.92 0.82 15.10
C GLN A 276 -5.92 -0.31 16.12
N GLN A 277 -6.59 -1.43 15.83
CA GLN A 277 -6.64 -2.61 16.71
C GLN A 277 -5.25 -3.23 16.94
N LEU A 278 -4.44 -3.31 15.88
CA LEU A 278 -3.10 -3.92 15.92
C LEU A 278 -1.98 -2.94 16.27
N GLY A 279 -2.30 -1.67 16.53
CA GLY A 279 -1.29 -0.65 16.84
C GLY A 279 -0.32 -0.38 15.67
N ARG A 280 -0.80 -0.46 14.43
CA ARG A 280 0.01 -0.19 13.22
C ARG A 280 -0.31 1.17 12.62
N PRO A 281 0.69 1.96 12.20
CA PRO A 281 0.45 3.16 11.40
C PRO A 281 -0.01 2.81 9.98
N LEU A 282 -0.94 3.61 9.46
CA LEU A 282 -1.51 3.50 8.13
C LEU A 282 -1.28 4.78 7.32
N VAL A 283 -0.73 4.66 6.13
CA VAL A 283 -0.64 5.77 5.16
C VAL A 283 -1.68 5.53 4.06
N THR A 284 -2.66 6.42 3.97
CA THR A 284 -3.75 6.32 2.98
C THR A 284 -3.72 7.52 2.03
N ALA A 285 -3.94 7.25 0.75
CA ALA A 285 -4.12 8.26 -0.27
C ALA A 285 -5.36 7.97 -1.12
N SER A 286 -5.94 9.04 -1.65
CA SER A 286 -7.05 8.98 -2.60
C SER A 286 -6.78 9.91 -3.76
N VAL A 287 -7.29 9.56 -4.94
CA VAL A 287 -7.17 10.38 -6.16
C VAL A 287 -8.53 10.51 -6.82
N HIS A 288 -8.84 11.73 -7.25
CA HIS A 288 -10.01 12.03 -8.05
C HIS A 288 -9.62 13.04 -9.13
N GLN A 289 -9.71 12.65 -10.41
CA GLN A 289 -9.34 13.49 -11.55
C GLN A 289 -7.90 14.05 -11.48
N PHE A 290 -7.76 15.32 -11.07
CA PHE A 290 -6.50 16.05 -10.90
C PHE A 290 -6.20 16.38 -9.44
N GLU A 291 -6.93 15.79 -8.50
CA GLU A 291 -6.82 16.07 -7.08
C GLU A 291 -6.35 14.83 -6.33
N GLY A 292 -5.48 15.04 -5.35
CA GLY A 292 -4.96 14.01 -4.47
C GLY A 292 -5.20 14.35 -3.01
N GLN A 293 -5.42 13.32 -2.20
CA GLN A 293 -5.54 13.40 -0.74
C GLN A 293 -4.54 12.45 -0.11
N LEU A 294 -3.86 12.88 0.95
CA LEU A 294 -2.90 12.06 1.70
C LEU A 294 -3.00 12.34 3.19
N MET A 295 -2.91 11.29 3.99
CA MET A 295 -2.78 11.39 5.43
C MET A 295 -2.06 10.18 6.03
N THR A 296 -1.47 10.39 7.20
CA THR A 296 -0.84 9.34 8.01
C THR A 296 -1.66 9.15 9.28
N ILE A 297 -2.18 7.96 9.49
CA ILE A 297 -3.02 7.62 10.65
C ILE A 297 -2.16 6.80 11.60
N ARG A 298 -1.86 7.36 12.78
CA ARG A 298 -1.19 6.63 13.85
C ARG A 298 -2.19 6.00 14.82
N PRO A 299 -1.81 4.91 15.50
CA PRO A 299 -2.60 4.35 16.59
C PRO A 299 -2.91 5.43 17.64
N GLY A 300 -4.19 5.57 18.00
CA GLY A 300 -4.66 6.57 18.97
C GLY A 300 -4.79 8.00 18.43
N GLY A 301 -4.47 8.27 17.17
CA GLY A 301 -4.70 9.56 16.51
C GLY A 301 -6.05 9.66 15.76
N PRO A 302 -6.31 10.78 15.07
CA PRO A 302 -7.49 10.96 14.25
C PRO A 302 -7.61 9.89 13.15
N ARG A 303 -8.77 9.25 13.11
CA ARG A 303 -9.08 8.12 12.25
C ARG A 303 -9.64 8.56 10.90
N LEU A 304 -9.62 7.65 9.92
CA LEU A 304 -10.33 7.88 8.67
C LEU A 304 -11.85 7.99 8.91
N ALA A 305 -12.38 7.17 9.82
CA ALA A 305 -13.79 7.21 10.20
C ALA A 305 -14.24 8.57 10.78
N ASP A 306 -13.33 9.37 11.34
CA ASP A 306 -13.65 10.72 11.85
C ASP A 306 -13.95 11.71 10.72
N LEU A 307 -13.45 11.45 9.49
CA LEU A 307 -13.75 12.24 8.30
C LEU A 307 -15.04 11.79 7.61
N PHE A 308 -15.48 10.55 7.87
CA PHE A 308 -16.67 9.94 7.26
C PHE A 308 -17.54 9.28 8.34
N PRO A 309 -18.19 10.05 9.24
CA PRO A 309 -19.01 9.49 10.33
C PRO A 309 -20.17 8.63 9.80
N GLU A 310 -20.77 9.07 8.70
CA GLU A 310 -21.70 8.29 7.89
C GLU A 310 -21.05 8.07 6.52
N PRO A 311 -20.33 6.95 6.31
CA PRO A 311 -19.63 6.74 5.06
C PRO A 311 -20.65 6.63 3.91
N PRO A 312 -20.47 7.41 2.83
CA PRO A 312 -21.33 7.26 1.66
C PRO A 312 -21.18 5.84 1.09
N PRO A 313 -22.23 5.26 0.51
CA PRO A 313 -22.13 3.98 -0.17
C PRO A 313 -21.02 3.99 -1.23
N ASP A 314 -20.32 2.86 -1.44
CA ASP A 314 -19.17 2.75 -2.35
C ASP A 314 -19.49 3.22 -3.80
N HIS A 315 -20.76 3.21 -4.21
CA HIS A 315 -21.20 3.67 -5.54
C HIS A 315 -21.45 5.18 -5.63
N CYS A 316 -21.48 5.90 -4.51
CA CYS A 316 -21.70 7.36 -4.46
C CYS A 316 -20.41 8.15 -4.65
N VAL A 317 -19.26 7.55 -4.34
CA VAL A 317 -17.93 8.12 -4.55
C VAL A 317 -17.38 7.49 -5.82
N GLY A 318 -17.41 8.20 -6.94
CA GLY A 318 -16.96 7.66 -8.23
C GLY A 318 -15.55 7.10 -8.15
N THR A 319 -15.33 5.90 -8.68
CA THR A 319 -13.97 5.33 -8.76
C THR A 319 -13.15 6.08 -9.82
N CYS A 320 -11.81 5.98 -9.73
CA CYS A 320 -10.93 6.48 -10.79
C CYS A 320 -11.32 5.96 -12.19
N ALA A 321 -11.91 4.76 -12.27
CA ALA A 321 -12.39 4.15 -13.50
C ALA A 321 -13.69 4.79 -14.04
N GLN A 322 -14.51 5.37 -13.17
CA GLN A 322 -15.79 6.01 -13.52
C GLN A 322 -15.65 7.50 -13.83
N SER A 323 -14.82 8.22 -13.06
CA SER A 323 -14.64 9.68 -13.20
C SER A 323 -13.48 10.08 -14.12
N GLY A 324 -12.63 9.12 -14.49
CA GLY A 324 -11.37 9.36 -15.20
C GLY A 324 -10.27 9.93 -14.29
N VAL A 325 -9.02 9.59 -14.59
CA VAL A 325 -7.85 10.06 -13.83
C VAL A 325 -6.68 10.31 -14.77
N LEU A 326 -5.97 11.43 -14.59
CA LEU A 326 -4.73 11.67 -15.32
C LEU A 326 -3.67 10.66 -14.84
N GLY A 327 -3.13 9.85 -15.76
CA GLY A 327 -2.37 8.64 -15.40
C GLY A 327 -1.18 8.84 -14.46
N VAL A 328 -0.56 10.03 -14.46
CA VAL A 328 0.57 10.36 -13.58
C VAL A 328 0.15 10.66 -12.13
N VAL A 329 -1.08 11.12 -11.90
CA VAL A 329 -1.54 11.60 -10.59
C VAL A 329 -1.51 10.50 -9.51
N PRO A 330 -2.01 9.28 -9.75
CA PRO A 330 -1.87 8.17 -8.79
C PRO A 330 -0.41 7.88 -8.46
N SER A 331 0.50 7.89 -9.44
CA SER A 331 1.92 7.64 -9.18
C SER A 331 2.53 8.74 -8.30
N LEU A 332 2.23 10.01 -8.56
CA LEU A 332 2.68 11.13 -7.71
C LEU A 332 2.21 10.97 -6.26
N MET A 333 0.93 10.64 -6.05
CA MET A 333 0.39 10.38 -4.71
C MET A 333 1.05 9.15 -4.06
N GLY A 334 1.33 8.11 -4.84
CA GLY A 334 2.08 6.93 -4.39
C GLY A 334 3.49 7.26 -3.89
N VAL A 335 4.21 8.14 -4.60
CA VAL A 335 5.52 8.61 -4.14
C VAL A 335 5.40 9.33 -2.80
N LEU A 336 4.35 10.16 -2.62
CA LEU A 336 4.10 10.81 -1.35
C LEU A 336 3.73 9.82 -0.23
N GLN A 337 3.01 8.73 -0.54
CA GLN A 337 2.76 7.66 0.42
C GLN A 337 4.06 6.99 0.89
N ALA A 338 4.94 6.63 -0.05
CA ALA A 338 6.23 6.06 0.30
C ALA A 338 7.06 7.02 1.15
N ASN A 339 7.05 8.31 0.83
CA ASN A 339 7.74 9.34 1.60
C ASN A 339 7.23 9.42 3.06
N GLU A 340 5.92 9.30 3.29
CA GLU A 340 5.36 9.27 4.66
C GLU A 340 5.83 8.04 5.45
N VAL A 341 5.87 6.86 4.81
CA VAL A 341 6.40 5.64 5.44
C VAL A 341 7.87 5.78 5.79
N ILE A 342 8.69 6.23 4.84
CA ILE A 342 10.14 6.40 5.01
C ILE A 342 10.43 7.39 6.13
N LYS A 343 9.78 8.57 6.12
CA LYS A 343 9.89 9.54 7.21
C LYS A 343 9.48 8.93 8.54
N GLY A 344 8.38 8.19 8.57
CA GLY A 344 7.89 7.53 9.76
C GLY A 344 8.87 6.52 10.38
N ILE A 345 9.56 5.75 9.54
CA ILE A 345 10.60 4.79 9.96
C ILE A 345 11.84 5.53 10.49
N LEU A 346 12.22 6.63 9.84
CA LEU A 346 13.36 7.48 10.24
C LEU A 346 13.07 8.39 11.45
N GLY A 347 11.85 8.33 12.03
CA GLY A 347 11.46 9.20 13.13
C GLY A 347 11.24 10.67 12.74
N LEU A 348 11.05 10.96 11.45
CA LEU A 348 10.79 12.29 10.92
C LEU A 348 9.30 12.65 10.99
N PRO A 349 8.96 13.95 10.95
CA PRO A 349 7.56 14.39 10.96
C PRO A 349 6.73 13.85 9.80
N VAL A 350 5.56 13.31 10.11
CA VAL A 350 4.56 12.80 9.17
C VAL A 350 3.24 13.58 9.28
N LEU A 351 2.26 13.27 8.45
CA LEU A 351 0.92 13.89 8.41
C LEU A 351 -0.02 13.34 9.50
N ASP A 352 0.45 13.29 10.75
CA ASP A 352 -0.24 12.66 11.88
C ASP A 352 -1.67 13.20 12.10
N ASP A 353 -1.82 14.50 12.31
CA ASP A 353 -3.11 15.17 12.51
C ASP A 353 -3.50 16.04 11.32
N LYS A 354 -2.95 15.74 10.13
CA LYS A 354 -3.09 16.57 8.94
C LYS A 354 -3.68 15.76 7.79
N LEU A 355 -4.51 16.42 6.98
CA LEU A 355 -4.94 15.99 5.67
C LEU A 355 -4.29 16.93 4.65
N LEU A 356 -3.47 16.36 3.77
CA LEU A 356 -2.94 17.07 2.62
C LEU A 356 -3.93 16.93 1.47
N LEU A 357 -4.35 18.06 0.90
CA LEU A 357 -5.06 18.16 -0.37
C LEU A 357 -4.11 18.75 -1.39
N PHE A 358 -4.03 18.14 -2.57
CA PHE A 358 -3.15 18.58 -3.64
C PHE A 358 -3.92 18.73 -4.94
N ASP A 359 -3.90 19.93 -5.54
CA ASP A 359 -4.43 20.17 -6.89
C ASP A 359 -3.29 20.13 -7.90
N PHE A 360 -3.26 19.10 -8.75
CA PHE A 360 -2.21 18.90 -9.76
C PHE A 360 -2.36 19.79 -10.99
N ARG A 361 -3.46 20.54 -11.16
CA ARG A 361 -3.61 21.52 -12.25
C ARG A 361 -2.75 22.74 -12.01
N ASN A 362 -2.76 23.22 -10.77
CA ASN A 362 -2.06 24.45 -10.35
C ASN A 362 -0.83 24.17 -9.47
N LEU A 363 -0.60 22.90 -9.09
CA LEU A 363 0.45 22.48 -8.15
C LEU A 363 0.31 23.12 -6.77
N GLU A 364 -0.93 23.29 -6.30
CA GLU A 364 -1.25 23.91 -5.01
C GLU A 364 -1.51 22.85 -3.95
N ALA A 365 -0.92 23.05 -2.76
CA ALA A 365 -1.07 22.18 -1.60
C ALA A 365 -1.81 22.90 -0.47
N THR A 366 -2.93 22.33 -0.03
CA THR A 366 -3.68 22.80 1.14
C THR A 366 -3.59 21.75 2.24
N THR A 367 -3.27 22.18 3.47
CA THR A 367 -3.23 21.28 4.62
C THR A 367 -4.35 21.62 5.60
N ILE A 368 -5.15 20.63 5.96
CA ILE A 368 -6.25 20.76 6.92
C ILE A 368 -5.92 19.94 8.16
N ARG A 369 -6.18 20.49 9.35
CA ARG A 369 -6.02 19.76 10.61
C ARG A 369 -7.22 18.83 10.84
N ARG A 370 -6.94 17.55 11.08
CA ARG A 370 -7.89 16.49 11.44
C ARG A 370 -8.03 16.45 12.97
N ARG A 371 -9.23 16.18 13.46
CA ARG A 371 -9.52 16.02 14.90
C ARG A 371 -10.18 14.66 15.12
N SER A 372 -9.85 14.01 16.23
CA SER A 372 -10.54 12.78 16.60
C SER A 372 -11.99 13.10 16.96
N SER A 373 -12.94 12.21 16.64
CA SER A 373 -14.33 12.36 17.07
C SER A 373 -14.48 12.48 18.59
N GLY A 374 -13.57 11.88 19.38
CA GLY A 374 -13.49 12.05 20.83
C GLY A 374 -12.83 13.36 21.31
N GLU A 375 -12.06 14.04 20.45
CA GLU A 375 -11.52 15.40 20.69
C GLU A 375 -12.54 16.50 20.35
N LEU A 376 -13.73 16.12 19.89
CA LEU A 376 -14.94 16.95 20.06
C LEU A 376 -15.36 16.96 21.55
N SER A 377 -14.41 16.94 22.49
CA SER A 377 -14.64 17.34 23.87
C SER A 377 -14.79 18.86 23.90
N SER A 378 -16.03 19.32 23.94
CA SER A 378 -16.45 20.53 24.66
C SER A 378 -15.60 21.79 24.43
N GLY A 379 -15.47 22.26 23.18
CA GLY A 379 -14.65 23.44 22.90
C GLY A 379 -14.89 24.20 21.59
N GLY A 380 -15.84 23.79 20.77
CA GLY A 380 -16.42 24.63 19.72
C GLY A 380 -17.89 24.30 19.71
N SER A 381 -18.75 25.23 20.15
CA SER A 381 -20.18 24.98 20.19
C SER A 381 -20.63 24.49 18.83
N VAL A 382 -21.03 23.21 18.76
CA VAL A 382 -21.80 22.68 17.65
C VAL A 382 -22.98 23.63 17.52
N TRP A 383 -22.93 24.43 16.47
CA TRP A 383 -23.85 25.53 16.28
C TRP A 383 -24.90 25.21 15.26
N ASP A 384 -24.80 24.07 14.60
CA ASP A 384 -25.92 23.43 13.92
C ASP A 384 -26.42 22.32 14.84
N VAL A 385 -27.57 22.56 15.47
CA VAL A 385 -28.07 21.76 16.59
C VAL A 385 -29.33 21.01 16.18
N ASP A 386 -29.43 19.75 16.59
CA ASP A 386 -30.63 18.93 16.43
C ASP A 386 -31.64 19.32 17.52
N ALA A 387 -32.91 19.52 17.15
CA ALA A 387 -34.01 19.86 18.07
C ALA A 387 -34.09 18.92 19.27
N THR A 388 -33.82 17.63 19.06
CA THR A 388 -33.89 16.57 20.08
C THR A 388 -32.70 16.57 21.06
N SER A 389 -31.63 17.29 20.70
CA SER A 389 -30.36 17.32 21.45
C SER A 389 -30.21 18.55 22.36
N ILE A 390 -31.18 19.47 22.35
CA ILE A 390 -31.10 20.75 23.05
C ILE A 390 -32.39 21.05 23.84
N ASN A 391 -32.26 21.84 24.91
CA ASN A 391 -33.43 22.44 25.56
C ASN A 391 -33.83 23.73 24.82
N LEU A 392 -34.88 23.67 24.00
CA LEU A 392 -35.37 24.80 23.20
C LEU A 392 -35.75 26.03 24.04
N GLU A 393 -36.16 25.87 25.30
CA GLU A 393 -36.51 27.01 26.18
C GLU A 393 -35.29 27.85 26.58
N SER A 394 -34.07 27.32 26.38
CA SER A 394 -32.82 28.02 26.67
C SER A 394 -32.40 29.01 25.59
N PHE A 395 -33.14 29.08 24.46
CA PHE A 395 -32.82 29.91 23.31
C PHE A 395 -33.93 30.91 22.97
N GLU A 396 -33.55 32.06 22.43
CA GLU A 396 -34.46 32.91 21.65
C GLU A 396 -34.61 32.30 20.25
N LEU A 397 -35.81 31.80 19.93
CA LEU A 397 -36.10 31.24 18.61
C LEU A 397 -36.39 32.36 17.60
N VAL A 398 -35.64 32.39 16.50
CA VAL A 398 -35.79 33.39 15.42
C VAL A 398 -36.10 32.69 14.10
N ASP A 399 -37.28 32.96 13.56
CA ASP A 399 -37.71 32.50 12.23
C ASP A 399 -37.21 33.48 11.17
N ILE A 400 -36.31 33.00 10.31
CA ILE A 400 -35.66 33.78 9.26
C ILE A 400 -36.32 33.68 7.89
N ARG A 401 -37.46 32.99 7.84
CA ARG A 401 -38.27 32.85 6.63
C ARG A 401 -39.04 34.12 6.31
N GLU A 402 -39.43 34.25 5.05
CA GLU A 402 -40.33 35.32 4.63
C GLU A 402 -41.71 35.14 5.29
N PRO A 403 -42.46 36.22 5.60
CA PRO A 403 -43.75 36.12 6.28
C PRO A 403 -44.82 35.29 5.55
N SER A 404 -44.61 35.03 4.24
CA SER A 404 -45.50 34.24 3.39
C SER A 404 -45.20 32.73 3.39
N GLU A 405 -44.11 32.28 4.02
CA GLU A 405 -43.71 30.87 4.03
C GLU A 405 -44.52 30.03 5.04
N THR A 406 -44.85 28.80 4.64
CA THR A 406 -45.58 27.79 5.44
C THR A 406 -44.67 26.59 5.76
N PRO A 407 -44.89 25.84 6.86
CA PRO A 407 -45.91 26.02 7.90
C PRO A 407 -45.60 27.19 8.84
N VAL A 408 -46.65 27.76 9.45
CA VAL A 408 -46.51 28.82 10.45
C VAL A 408 -46.09 28.19 11.78
N LEU A 409 -44.97 28.67 12.34
CA LEU A 409 -44.50 28.22 13.65
C LEU A 409 -45.53 28.49 14.74
N THR A 410 -45.85 27.44 15.50
CA THR A 410 -46.83 27.49 16.60
C THR A 410 -46.20 27.86 17.95
N ARG A 411 -44.88 27.69 18.09
CA ARG A 411 -44.12 28.04 19.31
C ARG A 411 -43.80 29.55 19.38
N PRO A 412 -43.60 30.13 20.58
CA PRO A 412 -43.14 31.51 20.70
C PRO A 412 -41.81 31.73 19.96
N HIS A 413 -41.78 32.70 19.05
CA HIS A 413 -40.60 33.02 18.24
C HIS A 413 -40.62 34.49 17.84
N ARG A 414 -39.45 35.01 17.49
CA ARG A 414 -39.28 36.30 16.83
C ARG A 414 -39.22 36.06 15.32
N ARG A 415 -39.97 36.82 14.52
CA ARG A 415 -39.82 36.82 13.05
C ARG A 415 -38.88 37.92 12.63
N MET A 416 -37.88 37.56 11.84
CA MET A 416 -36.91 38.49 11.27
C MET A 416 -36.32 37.86 10.01
N PRO A 417 -36.70 38.29 8.80
CA PRO A 417 -36.14 37.74 7.56
C PRO A 417 -34.62 37.76 7.56
N MET A 418 -34.00 36.75 6.94
CA MET A 418 -32.54 36.54 6.97
C MET A 418 -31.73 37.81 6.62
N SER A 419 -32.22 38.65 5.71
CA SER A 419 -31.56 39.90 5.32
C SER A 419 -31.38 40.88 6.48
N GLU A 420 -32.34 40.93 7.41
CA GLU A 420 -32.33 41.84 8.56
C GLU A 420 -31.48 41.29 9.71
N CYS A 421 -31.24 39.97 9.75
CA CYS A 421 -30.48 39.34 10.84
C CYS A 421 -29.00 39.74 10.88
N TYR A 422 -28.42 40.18 9.75
CA TYR A 422 -27.01 40.58 9.68
C TYR A 422 -26.69 41.88 10.43
N GLU A 423 -27.71 42.71 10.68
CA GLU A 423 -27.59 43.99 11.41
C GLU A 423 -28.10 43.88 12.85
N GLY A 424 -28.60 42.71 13.26
CA GLY A 424 -29.16 42.46 14.58
C GLY A 424 -28.10 42.30 15.68
N GLU A 425 -28.45 42.73 16.90
CA GLU A 425 -27.70 42.44 18.11
C GLU A 425 -28.28 41.21 18.84
N TRP A 426 -27.42 40.25 19.14
CA TRP A 426 -27.79 38.96 19.72
C TRP A 426 -27.24 38.84 21.15
N GLN A 427 -28.02 39.28 22.14
CA GLN A 427 -27.59 39.36 23.54
C GLN A 427 -27.92 38.09 24.35
N ARG A 428 -28.68 37.16 23.77
CA ARG A 428 -29.07 35.86 24.36
C ARG A 428 -28.72 34.74 23.38
N PRO A 429 -28.56 33.49 23.86
CA PRO A 429 -28.44 32.33 22.99
C PRO A 429 -29.58 32.31 21.99
N THR A 430 -29.28 32.46 20.69
CA THR A 430 -30.28 32.63 19.64
C THR A 430 -30.26 31.44 18.70
N LEU A 431 -31.41 30.79 18.52
CA LEU A 431 -31.59 29.67 17.59
C LEU A 431 -32.34 30.14 16.36
N PHE A 432 -31.69 30.13 15.21
CA PHE A 432 -32.27 30.48 13.92
C PHE A 432 -32.88 29.26 13.25
N VAL A 433 -34.09 29.43 12.73
CA VAL A 433 -34.81 28.40 11.98
C VAL A 433 -35.24 28.91 10.61
N CYS A 434 -35.07 28.08 9.60
CA CYS A 434 -35.64 28.29 8.27
C CYS A 434 -36.40 27.05 7.79
N ALA A 435 -36.85 27.02 6.53
CA ALA A 435 -37.65 25.90 6.01
C ALA A 435 -36.92 24.54 6.09
N SER A 436 -35.62 24.49 5.80
CA SER A 436 -34.86 23.24 5.65
C SER A 436 -33.51 23.20 6.38
N GLY A 437 -33.25 24.18 7.26
CA GLY A 437 -31.97 24.34 7.98
C GLY A 437 -30.83 24.97 7.16
N ARG A 438 -30.92 24.99 5.82
CA ARG A 438 -29.83 25.50 4.95
C ARG A 438 -29.55 27.00 5.07
N ARG A 439 -30.60 27.83 5.17
CA ARG A 439 -30.45 29.30 5.29
C ARG A 439 -29.98 29.69 6.69
N SER A 440 -30.50 29.04 7.72
CA SER A 440 -30.10 29.28 9.12
C SER A 440 -28.64 28.88 9.33
N TYR A 441 -28.20 27.77 8.74
CA TYR A 441 -26.80 27.35 8.78
C TYR A 441 -25.88 28.43 8.19
N ARG A 442 -26.19 28.93 6.99
CA ARG A 442 -25.40 29.97 6.32
C ARG A 442 -25.36 31.27 7.11
N LEU A 443 -26.51 31.72 7.62
CA LEU A 443 -26.61 32.92 8.44
C LEU A 443 -25.72 32.81 9.69
N VAL A 444 -25.79 31.68 10.41
CA VAL A 444 -25.04 31.46 11.64
C VAL A 444 -23.54 31.34 11.36
N ALA A 445 -23.15 30.68 10.27
CA ALA A 445 -21.77 30.63 9.81
C ALA A 445 -21.21 32.04 9.57
N ASP A 446 -21.96 32.89 8.86
CA ASP A 446 -21.56 34.26 8.55
C ASP A 446 -21.50 35.15 9.81
N LEU A 447 -22.49 35.06 10.70
CA LEU A 447 -22.52 35.82 11.96
C LEU A 447 -21.34 35.43 12.86
N ARG A 448 -21.03 34.13 12.96
CA ARG A 448 -19.87 33.64 13.72
C ARG A 448 -18.54 34.07 13.10
N ALA A 449 -18.44 34.10 11.77
CA ALA A 449 -17.27 34.64 11.07
C ALA A 449 -17.06 36.14 11.38
N ARG A 450 -18.15 36.89 11.65
CA ARG A 450 -18.12 38.29 12.10
C ARG A 450 -17.91 38.46 13.61
N GLY A 451 -17.66 37.37 14.34
CA GLY A 451 -17.37 37.39 15.77
C GLY A 451 -18.60 37.35 16.69
N VAL A 452 -19.81 37.21 16.14
CA VAL A 452 -21.02 37.02 16.94
C VAL A 452 -21.00 35.61 17.54
N ARG A 453 -21.06 35.54 18.87
CA ARG A 453 -21.08 34.29 19.63
C ARG A 453 -22.52 34.00 20.07
N ASP A 454 -22.76 32.78 20.53
CA ASP A 454 -24.08 32.33 21.04
C ASP A 454 -25.25 32.40 20.03
N VAL A 455 -24.93 32.24 18.75
CA VAL A 455 -25.90 32.03 17.67
C VAL A 455 -25.85 30.60 17.16
N PHE A 456 -27.01 30.00 16.88
CA PHE A 456 -27.19 28.58 16.56
C PHE A 456 -28.17 28.43 15.40
N SER A 457 -28.02 27.38 14.60
CA SER A 457 -28.85 26.97 13.47
C SER A 457 -29.57 25.69 13.87
N LEU A 458 -30.85 25.60 13.55
CA LEU A 458 -31.60 24.36 13.72
C LEU A 458 -31.43 23.44 12.52
N GLN A 459 -30.92 22.23 12.76
CA GLN A 459 -30.77 21.19 11.75
C GLN A 459 -32.16 20.71 11.28
N GLY A 460 -32.33 20.55 9.96
CA GLY A 460 -33.59 20.09 9.36
C GLY A 460 -34.71 21.14 9.27
N GLY A 461 -34.53 22.31 9.90
CA GLY A 461 -35.46 23.44 9.77
C GLY A 461 -36.77 23.28 10.55
N VAL A 462 -37.81 23.97 10.08
CA VAL A 462 -39.09 24.12 10.79
C VAL A 462 -39.78 22.78 11.09
N GLU A 463 -39.66 21.80 10.20
CA GLU A 463 -40.29 20.47 10.36
C GLU A 463 -39.76 19.72 11.59
N CYS A 464 -38.53 20.02 12.02
CA CYS A 464 -37.93 19.40 13.20
C CYS A 464 -38.43 19.99 14.52
N LEU A 465 -39.06 21.17 14.53
CA LEU A 465 -39.70 21.76 15.73
C LEU A 465 -41.10 21.20 16.01
N GLU A 466 -41.72 20.60 15.00
CA GLU A 466 -43.11 20.10 15.04
C GLU A 466 -43.18 18.58 15.24
N ARG A 467 -42.04 17.89 15.38
CA ARG A 467 -41.94 16.44 15.59
C ARG A 467 -41.94 15.99 17.06
N ASP A 468 -42.14 16.92 18.00
CA ASP A 468 -42.31 16.65 19.44
C ASP A 468 -43.75 16.27 19.81
#